data_AF-A0A9P0PJ93-F1
#
_entry.id   AF-A0A9P0PJ93-F1
#
_cell.length_a   1.000
_cell.length_b   1.000
_cell.length_c   1.000
_cell.angle_alpha   90.00
_cell.angle_beta   90.00
_cell.angle_gamma   90.00
#
_symmetry.space_group_name_H-M   'P 1'
#
loop_
_entity.id
_entity.type
_entity.pdbx_description
1 polymer ?
#
loop_
_entity_poly.entity_id
_entity_poly.type
_entity_poly.pdbx_seq_one_letter_code
_entity_poly.pdbx_strand_id
1 'polypeptide(L)'
;MKASIMLEHEPQYATILAFDVKVEKDAQELADSLGVKIFQADIIYHLFDKFMAYRDELRQRKREEFKHVAVFPCKLRVLPQFVFNSRDPIVMGVMVEAGIVKEGTPICVPSKEFVDLGIVTSIENNHKSVESARKGMEVCIKIEPIPGESPKMFGRHFDEKDMLISKISRQSIDACKDYFRDDLQKTDWQLMVELKKLFQIL
;
A
#
# COMPACT_ATOMS: atom_id res chain seq x y z
N MET A 1 1.33 32.75 -12.21
CA MET A 1 2.12 31.92 -13.16
C MET A 1 3.20 31.06 -12.52
N LYS A 2 4.02 31.54 -11.56
CA LYS A 2 5.06 30.67 -10.96
C LYS A 2 4.51 29.48 -10.17
N ALA A 3 3.44 29.67 -9.41
CA ALA A 3 2.84 28.59 -8.60
C ALA A 3 2.12 27.52 -9.43
N SER A 4 1.53 27.88 -10.59
CA SER A 4 0.82 26.93 -11.45
C SER A 4 1.75 25.92 -12.12
N ILE A 5 3.02 26.28 -12.34
CA ILE A 5 4.05 25.35 -12.86
C ILE A 5 4.26 24.17 -11.90
N MET A 6 4.07 24.37 -10.60
CA MET A 6 4.22 23.30 -9.62
C MET A 6 3.17 22.21 -9.75
N LEU A 7 2.03 22.46 -10.42
CA LEU A 7 1.01 21.42 -10.65
C LEU A 7 1.54 20.27 -11.51
N GLU A 8 2.50 20.54 -12.39
CA GLU A 8 3.08 19.53 -13.28
C GLU A 8 4.16 18.68 -12.58
N HIS A 9 4.72 19.18 -11.46
CA HIS A 9 5.80 18.52 -10.72
C HIS A 9 5.32 17.94 -9.39
N GLU A 10 4.84 18.81 -8.50
CA GLU A 10 4.39 18.46 -7.15
C GLU A 10 3.15 19.30 -6.81
N PRO A 11 1.93 18.78 -7.06
CA PRO A 11 0.67 19.52 -6.87
C PRO A 11 0.50 20.09 -5.46
N GLN A 12 1.07 19.44 -4.44
CA GLN A 12 1.09 19.90 -3.06
C GLN A 12 1.80 21.25 -2.87
N TYR A 13 2.68 21.64 -3.79
CA TYR A 13 3.40 22.91 -3.78
C TYR A 13 2.81 23.95 -4.74
N ALA A 14 1.75 23.62 -5.47
CA ALA A 14 0.98 24.57 -6.27
C ALA A 14 0.08 25.44 -5.37
N THR A 15 0.72 26.16 -4.46
CA THR A 15 0.04 26.93 -3.41
C THR A 15 0.70 28.30 -3.23
N ILE A 16 -0.05 29.26 -2.70
CA ILE A 16 0.44 30.60 -2.34
C ILE A 16 0.13 30.84 -0.87
N LEU A 17 1.16 31.16 -0.08
CA LEU A 17 1.03 31.56 1.33
C LEU A 17 1.05 33.09 1.42
N ALA A 18 -0.10 33.70 1.68
CA ALA A 18 -0.30 35.14 1.79
C ALA A 18 -0.35 35.56 3.28
N PHE A 19 0.78 36.02 3.80
CA PHE A 19 0.92 36.50 5.18
C PHE A 19 0.65 38.00 5.28
N ASP A 20 -0.34 38.37 6.08
CA ASP A 20 -0.71 39.77 6.38
C ASP A 20 -0.86 40.66 5.12
N VAL A 21 -1.39 40.07 4.04
CA VAL A 21 -1.65 40.77 2.78
C VAL A 21 -3.05 40.44 2.28
N LYS A 22 -3.65 41.39 1.56
CA LYS A 22 -4.94 41.19 0.89
C LYS A 22 -4.74 40.46 -0.44
N VAL A 23 -5.67 39.56 -0.74
CA VAL A 23 -5.73 38.85 -2.03
C VAL A 23 -6.83 39.53 -2.85
N GLU A 24 -6.44 40.09 -4.00
CA GLU A 24 -7.40 40.69 -4.94
C GLU A 24 -8.32 39.62 -5.55
N LYS A 25 -9.57 39.99 -5.86
CA LYS A 25 -10.57 39.04 -6.39
C LYS A 25 -10.11 38.38 -7.68
N ASP A 26 -9.59 39.14 -8.62
CA ASP A 26 -9.07 38.64 -9.90
C ASP A 26 -7.93 37.62 -9.69
N ALA A 27 -7.12 37.81 -8.65
CA ALA A 27 -6.04 36.88 -8.31
C ALA A 27 -6.58 35.57 -7.71
N GLN A 28 -7.63 35.64 -6.89
CA GLN A 28 -8.32 34.46 -6.35
C GLN A 28 -9.00 33.66 -7.46
N GLU A 29 -9.75 34.32 -8.35
CA GLU A 29 -10.42 33.69 -9.50
C GLU A 29 -9.42 33.03 -10.45
N LEU A 30 -8.30 33.71 -10.73
CA LEU A 30 -7.23 33.15 -11.54
C LEU A 30 -6.59 31.93 -10.85
N ALA A 31 -6.35 31.98 -9.54
CA ALA A 31 -5.78 30.86 -8.81
C ALA A 31 -6.72 29.65 -8.82
N ASP A 32 -8.02 29.84 -8.60
CA ASP A 32 -9.01 28.76 -8.63
C ASP A 32 -9.13 28.14 -10.03
N SER A 33 -9.13 28.95 -11.09
CA SER A 33 -9.17 28.45 -12.48
C SER A 33 -7.92 27.66 -12.89
N LEU A 34 -6.77 28.02 -12.32
CA LEU A 34 -5.50 27.33 -12.54
C LEU A 34 -5.30 26.15 -11.57
N GLY A 35 -6.17 25.95 -10.58
CA GLY A 35 -6.00 24.91 -9.55
C GLY A 35 -4.92 25.20 -8.51
N VAL A 36 -4.55 26.48 -8.31
CA VAL A 36 -3.59 26.93 -7.30
C VAL A 36 -4.31 27.30 -6.00
N LYS A 37 -3.92 26.71 -4.88
CA LYS A 37 -4.55 27.02 -3.58
C LYS A 37 -3.90 28.22 -2.91
N ILE A 38 -4.69 29.25 -2.60
CA ILE A 38 -4.22 30.40 -1.80
C ILE A 38 -4.59 30.19 -0.33
N PHE A 39 -3.61 30.29 0.56
CA PHE A 39 -3.79 30.36 2.00
C PHE A 39 -3.51 31.77 2.48
N GLN A 40 -4.48 32.38 3.16
CA GLN A 40 -4.34 33.71 3.74
C GLN A 40 -4.48 33.62 5.26
N ALA A 41 -3.56 34.26 5.99
CA ALA A 41 -3.69 34.53 7.41
C ALA A 41 -2.78 35.71 7.83
N ASP A 42 -3.13 36.31 8.96
CA ASP A 42 -2.42 37.37 9.68
C ASP A 42 -1.43 36.83 10.73
N ILE A 43 -1.46 35.51 11.00
CA ILE A 43 -0.55 34.82 11.94
C ILE A 43 0.15 33.67 11.20
N ILE A 44 1.49 33.63 11.29
CA ILE A 44 2.33 32.65 10.58
C ILE A 44 1.95 31.20 10.93
N TYR A 45 1.65 30.91 12.20
CA TYR A 45 1.23 29.56 12.63
C TYR A 45 -0.06 29.10 11.94
N HIS A 46 -1.04 29.99 11.74
CA HIS A 46 -2.27 29.63 11.04
C HIS A 46 -2.04 29.34 9.56
N LEU A 47 -1.09 30.04 8.90
CA LEU A 47 -0.69 29.67 7.54
C LEU A 47 -0.04 28.29 7.49
N PHE A 48 0.86 28.03 8.43
CA PHE A 48 1.53 26.73 8.55
C PHE A 48 0.54 25.60 8.76
N ASP A 49 -0.37 25.74 9.74
CA ASP A 49 -1.38 24.73 10.06
C ASP A 49 -2.29 24.45 8.85
N LYS A 50 -2.78 25.51 8.18
CA LYS A 50 -3.63 25.37 6.97
C LYS A 50 -2.89 24.65 5.84
N PHE A 51 -1.62 25.00 5.61
CA PHE A 51 -0.81 24.36 4.57
C PHE A 51 -0.52 22.89 4.90
N MET A 52 -0.16 22.59 6.14
CA MET A 52 0.10 21.23 6.59
C MET A 52 -1.15 20.36 6.51
N ALA A 53 -2.31 20.87 6.93
CA ALA A 53 -3.59 20.17 6.81
C ALA A 53 -3.93 19.84 5.35
N TYR A 54 -3.75 20.81 4.44
CA TYR A 54 -3.96 20.59 3.00
C TYR A 54 -3.02 19.53 2.43
N ARG A 55 -1.74 19.57 2.81
CA ARG A 55 -0.76 18.59 2.36
C ARG A 55 -1.11 17.19 2.86
N ASP A 56 -1.55 17.07 4.10
CA ASP A 56 -1.95 15.79 4.69
C ASP A 56 -3.24 15.26 4.03
N GLU A 57 -4.20 16.13 3.71
CA GLU A 57 -5.41 15.78 2.94
C GLU A 57 -5.06 15.24 1.55
N LEU A 58 -4.21 15.94 0.79
CA LEU A 58 -3.74 15.47 -0.52
C LEU A 58 -3.02 14.13 -0.41
N ARG A 59 -2.17 13.97 0.60
CA ARG A 59 -1.45 12.74 0.88
C ARG A 59 -2.41 11.59 1.16
N GLN A 60 -3.42 11.81 2.01
CA GLN A 60 -4.44 10.80 2.32
C GLN A 60 -5.27 10.43 1.08
N ARG A 61 -5.67 11.42 0.27
CA ARG A 61 -6.40 11.17 -0.98
C ARG A 61 -5.60 10.30 -1.95
N LYS A 62 -4.31 10.58 -2.10
CA LYS A 62 -3.41 9.76 -2.93
C LYS A 62 -3.21 8.37 -2.34
N ARG A 63 -3.10 8.23 -1.03
CA ARG A 63 -3.03 6.91 -0.38
C ARG A 63 -4.30 6.10 -0.64
N GLU A 64 -5.48 6.69 -0.58
CA GLU A 64 -6.71 5.96 -0.87
C GLU A 64 -6.80 5.55 -2.35
N GLU A 65 -6.45 6.46 -3.27
CA GLU A 65 -6.41 6.19 -4.72
C GLU A 65 -5.48 5.00 -5.07
N PHE A 66 -4.33 4.90 -4.41
CA PHE A 66 -3.32 3.87 -4.68
C PHE A 66 -3.34 2.70 -3.69
N LYS A 67 -4.32 2.63 -2.77
CA LYS A 67 -4.41 1.59 -1.74
C LYS A 67 -4.46 0.18 -2.32
N HIS A 68 -5.22 -0.01 -3.40
CA HIS A 68 -5.36 -1.32 -4.06
C HIS A 68 -4.21 -1.65 -5.02
N VAL A 69 -3.39 -0.66 -5.39
CA VAL A 69 -2.21 -0.85 -6.25
C VAL A 69 -0.98 -1.21 -5.40
N ALA A 70 -0.87 -0.64 -4.21
CA ALA A 70 0.24 -0.86 -3.30
C ALA A 70 0.21 -2.27 -2.69
N VAL A 71 1.18 -3.08 -3.09
CA VAL A 71 1.40 -4.42 -2.53
C VAL A 71 2.62 -4.36 -1.64
N PHE A 72 2.37 -4.52 -0.34
CA PHE A 72 3.43 -4.53 0.67
C PHE A 72 4.21 -5.86 0.59
N PRO A 73 5.54 -5.83 0.76
CA PRO A 73 6.35 -7.02 0.63
C PRO A 73 6.12 -7.92 1.86
N CYS A 74 5.85 -9.21 1.64
CA CYS A 74 5.71 -10.19 2.72
C CYS A 74 6.30 -11.56 2.37
N LYS A 75 6.70 -12.29 3.40
CA LYS A 75 7.05 -13.71 3.38
C LYS A 75 6.27 -14.41 4.48
N LEU A 76 5.55 -15.46 4.13
CA LEU A 76 4.66 -16.18 5.02
C LEU A 76 5.02 -17.66 5.00
N ARG A 77 5.23 -18.23 6.18
CA ARG A 77 5.39 -19.67 6.36
C ARG A 77 4.08 -20.26 6.81
N VAL A 78 3.62 -21.31 6.14
CA VAL A 78 2.39 -22.01 6.51
C VAL A 78 2.60 -22.77 7.82
N LEU A 79 1.60 -22.71 8.71
CA LEU A 79 1.58 -23.51 9.92
C LEU A 79 0.79 -24.79 9.65
N PRO A 80 1.44 -25.97 9.54
CA PRO A 80 0.81 -27.19 9.04
C PRO A 80 -0.38 -27.67 9.88
N GLN A 81 -0.36 -27.41 11.19
CA GLN A 81 -1.43 -27.80 12.10
C GLN A 81 -2.68 -26.92 11.98
N PHE A 82 -2.59 -25.80 11.25
CA PHE A 82 -3.62 -24.78 11.18
C PHE A 82 -4.11 -24.55 9.74
N VAL A 83 -4.38 -25.63 9.00
CA VAL A 83 -5.05 -25.52 7.69
C VAL A 83 -6.53 -25.88 7.87
N PHE A 84 -7.40 -24.87 7.80
CA PHE A 84 -8.83 -25.00 8.08
C PHE A 84 -9.66 -25.28 6.83
N ASN A 85 -9.28 -24.68 5.70
CA ASN A 85 -9.86 -24.99 4.40
C ASN A 85 -8.76 -25.04 3.33
N SER A 86 -8.72 -26.12 2.56
CA SER A 86 -7.63 -26.41 1.64
C SER A 86 -7.83 -25.80 0.24
N ARG A 87 -9.03 -25.32 -0.08
CA ARG A 87 -9.38 -24.74 -1.39
C ARG A 87 -10.62 -23.86 -1.31
N ASP A 88 -10.56 -22.73 -2.03
CA ASP A 88 -11.69 -21.86 -2.42
C ASP A 88 -12.76 -21.59 -1.34
N PRO A 89 -12.48 -20.67 -0.39
CA PRO A 89 -11.21 -19.97 -0.18
C PRO A 89 -10.22 -20.82 0.61
N ILE A 90 -8.93 -20.64 0.36
CA ILE A 90 -7.90 -21.25 1.21
C ILE A 90 -7.91 -20.52 2.56
N VAL A 91 -8.04 -21.25 3.67
CA VAL A 91 -8.02 -20.69 5.03
C VAL A 91 -6.95 -21.41 5.83
N MET A 92 -5.91 -20.68 6.23
CA MET A 92 -4.78 -21.26 6.95
C MET A 92 -4.08 -20.27 7.89
N GLY A 93 -3.52 -20.81 8.97
CA GLY A 93 -2.58 -20.15 9.85
C GLY A 93 -1.22 -20.01 9.17
N VAL A 94 -0.65 -18.81 9.26
CA VAL A 94 0.67 -18.48 8.74
C VAL A 94 1.47 -17.71 9.79
N MET A 95 2.79 -17.91 9.80
CA MET A 95 3.72 -17.02 10.47
C MET A 95 4.26 -16.00 9.46
N VAL A 96 4.19 -14.72 9.80
CA VAL A 96 4.84 -13.67 9.01
C VAL A 96 6.33 -13.70 9.30
N GLU A 97 7.12 -14.23 8.37
CA GLU A 97 8.58 -14.37 8.50
C GLU A 97 9.30 -13.03 8.23
N ALA A 98 8.76 -12.25 7.29
CA ALA A 98 9.29 -10.93 6.96
C ALA A 98 8.21 -10.04 6.35
N GLY A 99 8.37 -8.73 6.56
CA GLY A 99 7.50 -7.73 5.94
C GLY A 99 6.12 -7.62 6.61
N ILE A 100 5.13 -7.30 5.78
CA ILE A 100 3.76 -7.00 6.21
C ILE A 100 2.78 -7.62 5.22
N VAL A 101 1.88 -8.47 5.70
CA VAL A 101 0.71 -8.90 4.93
C VAL A 101 -0.46 -7.99 5.27
N LYS A 102 -1.19 -7.55 4.24
CA LYS A 102 -2.41 -6.75 4.37
C LYS A 102 -3.55 -7.41 3.61
N GLU A 103 -4.78 -7.10 3.98
CA GLU A 103 -5.92 -7.39 3.12
C GLU A 103 -5.71 -6.76 1.73
N GLY A 104 -6.10 -7.50 0.68
CA GLY A 104 -5.82 -7.16 -0.71
C GLY A 104 -4.45 -7.63 -1.24
N THR A 105 -3.59 -8.22 -0.41
CA THR A 105 -2.26 -8.69 -0.86
C THR A 105 -2.41 -9.93 -1.76
N PRO A 106 -1.95 -9.90 -3.03
CA PRO A 106 -1.86 -11.09 -3.86
C PRO A 106 -0.69 -11.98 -3.40
N ILE A 107 -0.89 -13.30 -3.38
CA ILE A 107 0.05 -14.27 -2.82
C ILE A 107 0.43 -15.31 -3.88
N CYS A 108 1.71 -15.64 -3.97
CA CYS A 108 2.19 -16.72 -4.83
C CYS A 108 3.25 -17.59 -4.15
N VAL A 109 3.56 -18.73 -4.77
CA VAL A 109 4.51 -19.74 -4.29
C VAL A 109 5.73 -19.82 -5.22
N PRO A 110 6.88 -19.22 -4.84
CA PRO A 110 8.05 -19.14 -5.73
C PRO A 110 8.63 -20.50 -6.12
N SER A 111 8.66 -21.45 -5.19
CA SER A 111 9.19 -22.81 -5.39
C SER A 111 8.40 -23.64 -6.41
N LYS A 112 7.17 -23.21 -6.73
CA LYS A 112 6.25 -23.89 -7.66
C LYS A 112 6.02 -23.02 -8.89
N GLU A 113 7.10 -22.53 -9.51
CA GLU A 113 7.01 -21.67 -10.71
C GLU A 113 6.10 -20.44 -10.51
N PHE A 114 6.13 -19.86 -9.31
CA PHE A 114 5.28 -18.73 -8.93
C PHE A 114 3.77 -18.99 -9.06
N VAL A 115 3.31 -20.21 -8.76
CA VAL A 115 1.87 -20.53 -8.68
C VAL A 115 1.14 -19.46 -7.89
N ASP A 116 0.17 -18.82 -8.55
CA ASP A 116 -0.68 -17.79 -7.96
C ASP A 116 -1.78 -18.46 -7.13
N LEU A 117 -1.85 -18.08 -5.84
CA LEU A 117 -2.85 -18.60 -4.91
C LEU A 117 -4.08 -17.70 -4.84
N GLY A 118 -3.96 -16.45 -5.27
CA GLY A 118 -5.00 -15.45 -5.19
C GLY A 118 -4.71 -14.34 -4.18
N ILE A 119 -5.77 -13.74 -3.63
CA ILE A 119 -5.71 -12.49 -2.86
C ILE A 119 -6.13 -12.74 -1.42
N VAL A 120 -5.38 -12.20 -0.46
CA VAL A 120 -5.78 -12.21 0.95
C VAL A 120 -7.00 -11.31 1.15
N THR A 121 -8.15 -11.88 1.47
CA THR A 121 -9.39 -11.12 1.68
C THR A 121 -9.76 -10.97 3.16
N SER A 122 -9.07 -11.67 4.06
CA SER A 122 -9.24 -11.50 5.50
C SER A 122 -8.00 -11.95 6.26
N ILE A 123 -7.69 -11.24 7.35
CA ILE A 123 -6.65 -11.62 8.31
C ILE A 123 -7.26 -11.61 9.71
N GLU A 124 -7.05 -12.68 10.47
CA GLU A 124 -7.47 -12.79 11.87
C GLU A 124 -6.30 -13.06 12.79
N ASN A 125 -6.24 -12.31 13.89
CA ASN A 125 -5.32 -12.54 15.00
C ASN A 125 -6.14 -12.81 16.26
N ASN A 126 -6.04 -14.04 16.81
CA ASN A 126 -6.81 -14.46 17.99
C ASN A 126 -8.31 -14.17 17.88
N HIS A 127 -8.94 -14.57 16.77
CA HIS A 127 -10.35 -14.36 16.44
C HIS A 127 -10.80 -12.90 16.29
N LYS A 128 -9.85 -11.96 16.18
CA LYS A 128 -10.13 -10.56 15.85
C LYS A 128 -9.65 -10.28 14.44
N SER A 129 -10.55 -9.74 13.61
CA SER A 129 -10.18 -9.24 12.29
C SER A 129 -9.20 -8.07 12.43
N VAL A 130 -8.13 -8.12 11.64
CA VAL A 130 -7.09 -7.11 11.56
C VAL A 130 -6.81 -6.78 10.11
N GLU A 131 -6.54 -5.51 9.80
CA GLU A 131 -6.24 -5.11 8.41
C GLU A 131 -4.85 -5.56 7.94
N SER A 132 -3.94 -5.84 8.88
CA SER A 132 -2.57 -6.22 8.59
C SER A 132 -1.90 -7.03 9.70
N ALA A 133 -0.88 -7.79 9.33
CA ALA A 133 0.00 -8.50 10.24
C ALA A 133 1.47 -8.33 9.83
N ARG A 134 2.36 -8.17 10.82
CA ARG A 134 3.79 -7.92 10.62
C ARG A 134 4.63 -9.12 11.04
N LYS A 135 5.91 -9.08 10.64
CA LYS A 135 6.94 -10.04 11.05
C LYS A 135 6.82 -10.46 12.52
N GLY A 136 6.88 -11.77 12.75
CA GLY A 136 6.82 -12.40 14.08
C GLY A 136 5.41 -12.70 14.58
N MET A 137 4.37 -12.24 13.86
CA MET A 137 2.99 -12.57 14.18
C MET A 137 2.58 -13.89 13.53
N GLU A 138 1.78 -14.67 14.27
CA GLU A 138 1.03 -15.80 13.74
C GLU A 138 -0.42 -15.37 13.55
N VAL A 139 -0.95 -15.50 12.33
CA VAL A 139 -2.30 -15.06 11.98
C VAL A 139 -2.97 -16.06 11.07
N CYS A 140 -4.30 -16.11 11.09
CA CYS A 140 -5.07 -16.84 10.10
C CYS A 140 -5.32 -15.92 8.91
N ILE A 141 -5.10 -16.42 7.70
CA ILE A 141 -5.41 -15.70 6.46
C ILE A 141 -6.41 -16.48 5.63
N LYS A 142 -7.31 -15.73 4.97
CA LYS A 142 -8.22 -16.24 3.95
C LYS A 142 -7.74 -15.75 2.60
N ILE A 143 -7.44 -16.67 1.68
CA ILE A 143 -7.01 -16.39 0.31
C ILE A 143 -8.12 -16.81 -0.64
N GLU A 144 -8.67 -15.86 -1.37
CA GLU A 144 -9.65 -16.09 -2.43
C GLU A 144 -8.98 -16.20 -3.79
N PRO A 145 -9.38 -17.14 -4.66
CA PRO A 145 -8.81 -17.29 -5.98
C PRO A 145 -9.12 -16.08 -6.86
N ILE A 146 -8.24 -15.82 -7.83
CA ILE A 146 -8.49 -14.77 -8.83
C ILE A 146 -9.65 -15.22 -9.74
N PRO A 147 -10.69 -14.38 -9.96
CA PRO A 147 -11.80 -14.72 -10.84
C PRO A 147 -11.33 -15.13 -12.24
N GLY A 148 -11.83 -16.27 -12.73
CA GLY A 148 -11.47 -16.81 -14.04
C GLY A 148 -10.27 -17.76 -14.04
N GLU A 149 -9.54 -17.88 -12.93
CA GLU A 149 -8.49 -18.89 -12.78
C GLU A 149 -9.00 -20.15 -12.06
N SER A 150 -8.42 -21.31 -12.40
CA SER A 150 -8.70 -22.54 -11.65
C SER A 150 -8.12 -22.42 -10.23
N PRO A 151 -8.95 -22.57 -9.18
CA PRO A 151 -8.50 -22.39 -7.80
C PRO A 151 -7.43 -23.41 -7.42
N LYS A 152 -6.39 -22.93 -6.74
CA LYS A 152 -5.31 -23.77 -6.22
C LYS A 152 -5.73 -24.43 -4.90
N MET A 153 -5.01 -25.48 -4.54
CA MET A 153 -5.34 -26.35 -3.42
C MET A 153 -4.08 -26.68 -2.63
N PHE A 154 -4.16 -26.47 -1.31
CA PHE A 154 -3.15 -26.93 -0.35
C PHE A 154 -3.07 -28.46 -0.32
N GLY A 155 -1.86 -29.01 -0.31
CA GLY A 155 -1.60 -30.46 -0.41
C GLY A 155 -1.54 -31.01 -1.84
N ARG A 156 -1.84 -30.18 -2.86
CA ARG A 156 -1.69 -30.54 -4.28
C ARG A 156 -0.77 -29.59 -5.04
N HIS A 157 -1.05 -28.29 -4.96
CA HIS A 157 -0.29 -27.28 -5.70
C HIS A 157 0.87 -26.70 -4.88
N PHE A 158 0.70 -26.66 -3.57
CA PHE A 158 1.70 -26.24 -2.59
C PHE A 158 1.43 -26.95 -1.25
N ASP A 159 2.43 -27.01 -0.38
CA ASP A 159 2.34 -27.61 0.95
C ASP A 159 2.98 -26.74 2.05
N GLU A 160 3.09 -27.26 3.27
CA GLU A 160 3.62 -26.52 4.43
C GLU A 160 5.11 -26.17 4.33
N LYS A 161 5.85 -26.83 3.44
CA LYS A 161 7.28 -26.60 3.23
C LYS A 161 7.51 -25.45 2.26
N ASP A 162 6.50 -25.10 1.48
CA ASP A 162 6.55 -23.99 0.55
C ASP A 162 6.39 -22.65 1.29
N MET A 163 7.20 -21.67 0.87
CA MET A 163 7.09 -20.29 1.35
C MET A 163 6.10 -19.54 0.48
N LEU A 164 5.19 -18.78 1.08
CA LEU A 164 4.30 -17.89 0.36
C LEU A 164 4.89 -16.47 0.37
N ILE A 165 4.79 -15.75 -0.73
CA ILE A 165 5.25 -14.37 -0.81
C ILE A 165 4.19 -13.46 -1.42
N SER A 166 4.27 -12.16 -1.11
CA SER A 166 3.50 -11.15 -1.83
C SER A 166 3.93 -11.09 -3.30
N LYS A 167 2.97 -11.16 -4.22
CA LYS A 167 3.19 -10.98 -5.66
C LYS A 167 3.26 -9.49 -6.00
N ILE A 168 4.46 -8.93 -6.00
CA ILE A 168 4.69 -7.51 -6.29
C ILE A 168 4.85 -7.26 -7.79
N SER A 169 4.45 -6.06 -8.22
CA SER A 169 4.62 -5.53 -9.58
C SER A 169 5.38 -4.20 -9.56
N ARG A 170 5.85 -3.74 -10.73
CA ARG A 170 6.50 -2.41 -10.84
C ARG A 170 5.61 -1.28 -10.31
N GLN A 171 4.34 -1.29 -10.70
CA GLN A 171 3.35 -0.31 -10.26
C GLN A 171 3.16 -0.34 -8.74
N SER A 172 3.11 -1.52 -8.14
CA SER A 172 2.98 -1.66 -6.69
C SER A 172 4.20 -1.12 -5.93
N ILE A 173 5.41 -1.35 -6.46
CA ILE A 173 6.66 -0.85 -5.88
C ILE A 173 6.68 0.68 -5.91
N ASP A 174 6.30 1.27 -7.04
CA ASP A 174 6.32 2.73 -7.19
C ASP A 174 5.22 3.37 -6.32
N ALA A 175 4.02 2.78 -6.24
CA ALA A 175 2.99 3.20 -5.28
C ALA A 175 3.48 3.15 -3.83
N CYS A 176 4.20 2.08 -3.44
CA CYS A 176 4.80 1.98 -2.11
C CYS A 176 5.85 3.08 -1.85
N LYS A 177 6.66 3.46 -2.85
CA LYS A 177 7.68 4.51 -2.70
C LYS A 177 7.06 5.90 -2.58
N ASP A 178 6.03 6.16 -3.37
CA ASP A 178 5.49 7.51 -3.53
C ASP A 178 4.48 7.85 -2.42
N TYR A 179 3.68 6.87 -2.00
CA TYR A 179 2.53 7.13 -1.10
C TYR A 179 2.61 6.41 0.25
N PHE A 180 3.34 5.30 0.34
CA PHE A 180 3.39 4.44 1.53
C PHE A 180 4.79 4.25 2.12
N ARG A 181 5.72 5.17 1.83
CA ARG A 181 7.11 5.06 2.26
C ARG A 181 7.28 4.93 3.77
N ASP A 182 6.49 5.71 4.52
CA ASP A 182 6.55 5.78 5.97
C ASP A 182 5.91 4.56 6.66
N ASP A 183 5.11 3.78 5.92
CA ASP A 183 4.51 2.54 6.42
C ASP A 183 5.50 1.35 6.39
N LEU A 184 6.56 1.48 5.59
CA LEU A 184 7.55 0.45 5.35
C LEU A 184 8.81 0.72 6.16
N GLN A 185 9.20 -0.25 6.98
CA GLN A 185 10.45 -0.21 7.73
C GLN A 185 11.64 -0.49 6.80
N LYS A 186 12.86 -0.19 7.25
CA LYS A 186 14.09 -0.49 6.50
C LYS A 186 14.19 -1.96 6.09
N THR A 187 13.76 -2.87 6.96
CA THR A 187 13.71 -4.32 6.69
C THR A 187 12.66 -4.68 5.63
N ASP A 188 11.54 -3.96 5.59
CA ASP A 188 10.49 -4.18 4.60
C ASP A 188 10.99 -3.74 3.21
N TRP A 189 11.74 -2.64 3.15
CA TRP A 189 12.41 -2.21 1.91
C TRP A 189 13.51 -3.16 1.45
N GLN A 190 14.27 -3.76 2.37
CA GLN A 190 15.23 -4.80 2.03
C GLN A 190 14.53 -6.01 1.40
N LEU A 191 13.39 -6.43 1.97
CA LEU A 191 12.57 -7.49 1.39
C LEU A 191 12.00 -7.08 0.03
N MET A 192 11.53 -5.84 -0.14
CA MET A 192 11.06 -5.32 -1.43
C MET A 192 12.13 -5.45 -2.51
N VAL A 193 13.38 -5.11 -2.21
CA VAL A 193 14.52 -5.24 -3.14
C VAL A 193 14.81 -6.71 -3.46
N GLU A 194 14.72 -7.59 -2.46
CA GLU A 194 14.87 -9.03 -2.66
C GLU A 194 13.80 -9.58 -3.60
N LEU A 195 12.53 -9.28 -3.33
CA LEU A 195 11.41 -9.70 -4.17
C LEU A 195 11.49 -9.10 -5.57
N LYS A 196 11.90 -7.82 -5.70
CA LYS A 196 12.11 -7.18 -7.00
C LYS A 196 13.10 -7.97 -7.87
N LYS A 197 14.21 -8.42 -7.28
CA LYS A 197 15.20 -9.28 -7.95
C LYS A 197 14.62 -10.66 -8.28
N LEU A 198 13.90 -11.26 -7.35
CA LEU A 198 13.27 -12.58 -7.52
C LEU A 198 12.29 -12.60 -8.71
N PHE A 199 11.47 -11.57 -8.84
CA PHE A 199 10.51 -11.40 -9.95
C PHE A 199 11.13 -10.81 -11.22
N GLN A 200 12.43 -10.51 -11.24
CA GLN A 200 13.14 -9.89 -12.37
C GLN A 200 12.48 -8.58 -12.85
N ILE A 201 11.94 -7.79 -11.93
CA ILE A 201 11.29 -6.52 -12.25
C ILE A 201 12.40 -5.48 -12.51
N LEU A 202 12.42 -4.90 -13.70
CA LEU A 202 13.33 -3.80 -14.10
C LEU A 202 12.98 -2.52 -13.34
#